data_AF-A0A9P9E901-F1
#
_entry.id   AF-A0A9P9E901-F1
#
_cell.length_a   1.000
_cell.length_b   1.000
_cell.length_c   1.000
_cell.angle_alpha   90.00
_cell.angle_beta   90.00
_cell.angle_gamma   90.00
#
_symmetry.space_group_name_H-M   'P 1'
#
loop_
_entity.id
_entity.type
_entity.pdbx_description
1 polymer ?
#
loop_
_entity_poly.entity_id
_entity_poly.type
_entity_poly.pdbx_seq_one_letter_code
_entity_poly.pdbx_strand_id
1 'polypeptide(L)'
;MPKSMFETIKNRLTHNNSSSPRSKKTWNDNNPFLDSSSATQPSNETPQDAPPAYTATAGPSASSSHLSTCRRGVSPTPSLASITSAEDKYAFLSTFDTVFVIDDSGSMGGRSWCEVRDALLAITPICTSHDPDGIDVYFLNHKSGARGSATQAPNGYNNIRSPAEVQRIFESVRPSGATPTGNRLQSILNPYITNMSRHPDGIDSIKPVNIIVITDGVPTDDPESIIVHHARRLDQLNAPPHQVGIQFFQVGTEQGASAALKELDDDLAELGIRDMVDTVTWSTTTSSNRGKSLSADSILKVVLGAVVRRIDRKSISRPASRNRN
;
A
#
# COMPACT_ATOMS: atom_id res chain seq x y z
N MET A 1 -20.46 13.13 -34.81
CA MET A 1 -20.65 14.36 -34.02
C MET A 1 -21.56 14.05 -32.85
N PRO A 2 -21.06 14.20 -31.61
CA PRO A 2 -21.71 13.70 -30.39
C PRO A 2 -22.75 14.70 -29.86
N LYS A 3 -23.84 14.20 -29.30
CA LYS A 3 -24.75 15.00 -28.47
C LYS A 3 -24.49 14.68 -27.00
N SER A 4 -23.83 15.64 -26.38
CA SER A 4 -23.68 15.84 -24.94
C SER A 4 -25.01 15.75 -24.20
N MET A 5 -25.05 14.99 -23.10
CA MET A 5 -26.13 14.98 -22.11
C MET A 5 -25.58 15.33 -20.73
N PHE A 6 -25.12 16.57 -20.56
CA PHE A 6 -24.95 17.18 -19.24
C PHE A 6 -25.37 18.63 -19.30
N GLU A 7 -26.59 18.91 -18.86
CA GLU A 7 -26.98 20.26 -18.46
C GLU A 7 -27.97 20.19 -17.29
N THR A 8 -27.78 21.13 -16.36
CA THR A 8 -28.68 21.51 -15.27
C THR A 8 -28.43 20.81 -13.92
N ILE A 9 -27.74 21.53 -13.02
CA ILE A 9 -28.32 22.06 -11.76
C ILE A 9 -27.34 23.09 -11.19
N LYS A 10 -27.72 24.36 -11.26
CA LYS A 10 -27.19 25.43 -10.40
C LYS A 10 -28.35 26.33 -9.97
N ASN A 11 -28.23 26.76 -8.71
CA ASN A 11 -28.89 27.88 -8.04
C ASN A 11 -30.29 27.67 -7.46
N ARG A 12 -30.35 27.69 -6.12
CA ARG A 12 -31.27 28.55 -5.36
C ARG A 12 -30.70 28.82 -3.96
N LEU A 13 -30.10 30.00 -3.81
CA LEU A 13 -29.99 30.75 -2.56
C LEU A 13 -31.03 31.87 -2.65
N THR A 14 -31.88 32.01 -1.63
CA THR A 14 -32.32 33.32 -1.07
C THR A 14 -33.24 33.11 0.13
N HIS A 15 -32.77 33.63 1.28
CA HIS A 15 -33.50 34.43 2.28
C HIS A 15 -34.81 33.90 2.88
N ASN A 16 -34.80 33.67 4.20
CA ASN A 16 -35.67 34.47 5.06
C ASN A 16 -35.14 34.66 6.48
N ASN A 17 -35.40 35.85 7.00
CA ASN A 17 -34.92 36.46 8.24
C ASN A 17 -36.07 36.50 9.26
N SER A 18 -35.84 36.19 10.54
CA SER A 18 -36.66 36.73 11.65
C SER A 18 -36.01 36.57 13.04
N SER A 19 -35.58 37.73 13.54
CA SER A 19 -35.58 38.28 14.91
C SER A 19 -35.84 37.41 16.17
N SER A 20 -34.86 37.55 17.06
CA SER A 20 -34.71 37.37 18.53
C SER A 20 -35.89 37.79 19.45
N PRO A 21 -35.89 37.44 20.77
CA PRO A 21 -35.11 38.23 21.74
C PRO A 21 -34.38 37.47 22.88
N ARG A 22 -33.10 37.84 23.05
CA ARG A 22 -32.38 38.33 24.25
C ARG A 22 -32.80 37.86 25.66
N SER A 23 -31.84 37.23 26.37
CA SER A 23 -31.63 37.41 27.81
C SER A 23 -30.13 37.55 28.13
N LYS A 24 -29.81 38.56 28.93
CA LYS A 24 -28.45 38.95 29.38
C LYS A 24 -28.15 38.26 30.73
N LYS A 25 -26.89 37.89 30.97
CA LYS A 25 -26.21 38.15 32.25
C LYS A 25 -24.69 38.06 32.09
N THR A 26 -24.02 38.83 32.93
CA THR A 26 -22.71 39.46 32.78
C THR A 26 -21.66 38.86 33.71
N TRP A 27 -20.42 38.82 33.21
CA TRP A 27 -19.12 39.08 33.85
C TRP A 27 -18.68 38.27 35.08
N ASN A 28 -17.49 37.66 35.00
CA ASN A 28 -16.46 37.90 36.00
C ASN A 28 -15.04 37.61 35.44
N ASP A 29 -14.19 38.62 35.56
CA ASP A 29 -12.73 38.55 35.42
C ASP A 29 -12.12 37.74 36.56
N ASN A 30 -10.96 37.12 36.32
CA ASN A 30 -9.81 37.09 37.24
C ASN A 30 -8.68 36.20 36.68
N ASN A 31 -7.60 36.86 36.24
CA ASN A 31 -6.30 36.26 35.98
C ASN A 31 -5.29 36.90 36.92
N PRO A 32 -4.68 36.17 37.87
CA PRO A 32 -3.60 36.72 38.68
C PRO A 32 -2.25 36.04 38.38
N PHE A 33 -1.24 36.90 38.23
CA PHE A 33 0.22 36.67 38.24
C PHE A 33 0.98 36.57 36.91
N LEU A 34 1.25 37.76 36.34
CA LEU A 34 2.60 38.19 35.98
C LEU A 34 3.33 38.65 37.25
N ASP A 35 4.60 38.30 37.46
CA ASP A 35 5.72 39.27 37.28
C ASP A 35 7.11 38.61 37.50
N SER A 36 8.09 39.30 36.95
CA SER A 36 9.49 38.99 36.73
C SER A 36 10.39 39.38 37.92
N SER A 37 11.63 38.87 37.92
CA SER A 37 12.90 39.63 38.08
C SER A 37 13.90 39.11 39.14
N SER A 38 15.17 39.02 38.69
CA SER A 38 16.42 39.32 39.41
C SER A 38 17.23 38.23 40.13
N ALA A 39 18.19 37.69 39.38
CA ALA A 39 19.65 37.71 39.63
C ALA A 39 20.22 37.37 41.02
N THR A 40 21.05 36.31 41.11
CA THR A 40 22.47 36.40 41.55
C THR A 40 23.26 35.12 41.20
N GLN A 41 24.38 35.26 40.49
CA GLN A 41 25.51 34.32 40.46
C GLN A 41 26.46 34.65 41.64
N PRO A 42 27.25 33.69 42.17
CA PRO A 42 28.60 33.51 41.63
C PRO A 42 29.11 32.06 41.55
N SER A 43 30.21 31.97 40.80
CA SER A 43 31.07 30.88 40.36
C SER A 43 31.77 30.05 41.47
N ASN A 44 32.07 28.78 41.15
CA ASN A 44 33.42 28.23 41.34
C ASN A 44 33.68 26.97 40.48
N GLU A 45 34.94 26.80 40.13
CA GLU A 45 35.50 26.02 39.02
C GLU A 45 35.68 24.51 39.26
N THR A 46 35.75 23.81 38.12
CA THR A 46 36.19 22.43 37.72
C THR A 46 37.55 21.93 38.31
N PRO A 47 38.06 20.66 38.10
CA PRO A 47 37.95 19.83 36.86
C PRO A 47 38.01 18.27 36.95
N GLN A 48 37.75 17.66 35.78
CA GLN A 48 38.34 16.42 35.20
C GLN A 48 38.05 15.03 35.82
N ASP A 49 37.52 14.08 35.01
CA ASP A 49 38.38 13.19 34.20
C ASP A 49 37.57 12.34 33.19
N ALA A 50 38.09 12.23 31.97
CA ALA A 50 37.63 11.33 30.92
C ALA A 50 38.73 10.29 30.64
N PRO A 51 38.42 8.99 30.41
CA PRO A 51 39.45 7.99 30.19
C PRO A 51 40.05 8.07 28.76
N PRO A 52 41.32 7.64 28.58
CA PRO A 52 42.18 8.11 27.50
C PRO A 52 42.12 7.26 26.21
N ALA A 53 42.58 7.90 25.13
CA ALA A 53 42.96 7.32 23.86
C ALA A 53 44.26 6.50 23.96
N TYR A 54 44.33 5.37 23.25
CA TYR A 54 45.57 4.61 23.07
C TYR A 54 46.10 4.78 21.63
N THR A 55 47.39 5.15 21.52
CA THR A 55 48.14 5.26 20.25
C THR A 55 49.29 4.25 20.19
N ALA A 56 49.40 3.64 19.01
CA ALA A 56 50.44 2.84 18.32
C ALA A 56 51.80 2.47 18.96
N THR A 57 52.27 1.26 18.60
CA THR A 57 53.69 0.88 18.56
C THR A 57 53.96 0.11 17.24
N ALA A 58 55.02 0.50 16.51
CA ALA A 58 55.57 -0.10 15.27
C ALA A 58 56.54 -1.28 15.62
N GLY A 59 56.93 -2.28 14.81
CA GLY A 59 56.79 -2.75 13.41
C GLY A 59 57.48 -4.16 13.35
N PRO A 60 58.16 -4.65 12.28
CA PRO A 60 57.92 -4.61 10.83
C PRO A 60 57.84 -6.03 10.18
N SER A 61 57.23 -6.16 8.98
CA SER A 61 57.76 -6.92 7.82
C SER A 61 56.75 -6.98 6.67
N ALA A 62 57.27 -6.80 5.47
CA ALA A 62 56.57 -6.55 4.21
C ALA A 62 55.88 -7.78 3.59
N SER A 63 54.82 -7.53 2.81
CA SER A 63 54.60 -8.12 1.48
C SER A 63 53.63 -7.26 0.66
N SER A 64 53.81 -7.32 -0.65
CA SER A 64 53.44 -6.35 -1.68
C SER A 64 51.95 -6.32 -2.06
N SER A 65 51.51 -5.09 -2.43
CA SER A 65 50.55 -4.70 -3.49
C SER A 65 49.25 -5.48 -3.67
N HIS A 66 48.10 -4.79 -3.69
CA HIS A 66 47.27 -4.60 -4.89
C HIS A 66 46.20 -3.52 -4.61
N LEU A 67 46.27 -2.40 -5.32
CA LEU A 67 45.23 -1.38 -5.39
C LEU A 67 44.01 -1.99 -6.11
N SER A 68 43.01 -2.42 -5.33
CA SER A 68 41.69 -2.73 -5.87
C SER A 68 40.78 -1.54 -5.63
N THR A 69 40.58 -0.77 -6.68
CA THR A 69 39.49 0.20 -6.81
C THR A 69 38.17 -0.51 -6.50
N CYS A 70 37.58 -0.27 -5.33
CA CYS A 70 36.22 -0.71 -5.03
C CYS A 70 35.25 0.07 -5.93
N ARG A 71 35.06 -0.40 -7.16
CA ARG A 71 33.87 -0.08 -7.94
C ARG A 71 32.68 -0.60 -7.15
N ARG A 72 31.80 0.31 -6.73
CA ARG A 72 30.48 0.02 -6.20
C ARG A 72 29.76 -0.90 -7.20
N GLY A 73 29.81 -2.19 -6.94
CA GLY A 73 29.06 -3.18 -7.70
C GLY A 73 27.58 -2.95 -7.43
N VAL A 74 26.80 -2.77 -8.49
CA VAL A 74 25.34 -2.88 -8.41
C VAL A 74 25.06 -4.27 -7.88
N SER A 75 24.46 -4.37 -6.69
CA SER A 75 24.05 -5.63 -6.10
C SER A 75 23.18 -6.40 -7.09
N PRO A 76 23.45 -7.69 -7.36
CA PRO A 76 22.63 -8.46 -8.28
C PRO A 76 21.22 -8.56 -7.71
N THR A 77 20.26 -8.03 -8.47
CA THR A 77 18.85 -7.98 -8.09
C THR A 77 18.27 -9.39 -8.17
N PRO A 78 17.59 -9.90 -7.13
CA PRO A 78 17.23 -11.31 -7.09
C PRO A 78 16.06 -11.63 -8.05
N SER A 79 16.13 -12.81 -8.69
CA SER A 79 15.08 -13.43 -9.51
C SER A 79 14.23 -14.38 -8.66
N LEU A 80 13.07 -14.84 -9.13
CA LEU A 80 12.19 -15.71 -8.34
C LEU A 80 12.90 -17.01 -8.00
N ALA A 81 13.66 -17.58 -8.94
CA ALA A 81 14.54 -18.73 -8.70
C ALA A 81 15.65 -18.48 -7.65
N SER A 82 15.94 -17.21 -7.33
CA SER A 82 16.85 -16.79 -6.25
C SER A 82 16.13 -16.41 -4.95
N ILE A 83 14.82 -16.14 -4.98
CA ILE A 83 14.05 -15.69 -3.80
C ILE A 83 13.17 -16.84 -3.26
N THR A 84 12.58 -17.65 -4.13
CA THR A 84 11.93 -18.92 -3.78
C THR A 84 12.88 -20.06 -3.99
N SER A 85 13.08 -20.89 -2.97
CA SER A 85 13.70 -22.20 -3.13
C SER A 85 12.61 -23.27 -3.28
N ALA A 86 12.99 -24.49 -3.67
CA ALA A 86 12.09 -25.64 -3.58
C ALA A 86 11.60 -25.91 -2.15
N GLU A 87 12.27 -25.33 -1.14
CA GLU A 87 11.98 -25.49 0.29
C GLU A 87 11.04 -24.42 0.83
N ASP A 88 11.05 -23.20 0.26
CA ASP A 88 10.16 -22.10 0.66
C ASP A 88 9.60 -21.34 -0.54
N LYS A 89 8.38 -21.73 -0.94
CA LYS A 89 7.60 -21.12 -2.03
C LYS A 89 7.08 -19.71 -1.70
N TYR A 90 7.21 -19.24 -0.44
CA TYR A 90 6.64 -17.99 0.05
C TYR A 90 7.69 -16.96 0.46
N ALA A 91 8.99 -17.31 0.40
CA ALA A 91 10.09 -16.44 0.81
C ALA A 91 10.07 -15.03 0.20
N PHE A 92 9.50 -14.86 -0.99
CA PHE A 92 9.37 -13.54 -1.62
C PHE A 92 8.35 -12.62 -0.98
N LEU A 93 7.42 -13.13 -0.16
CA LEU A 93 6.50 -12.30 0.61
C LEU A 93 7.25 -11.33 1.53
N SER A 94 8.51 -11.62 1.90
CA SER A 94 9.38 -10.70 2.67
C SER A 94 9.83 -9.45 1.90
N THR A 95 9.64 -9.42 0.58
CA THR A 95 10.21 -8.37 -0.30
C THR A 95 9.27 -7.20 -0.59
N PHE A 96 8.02 -7.26 -0.14
CA PHE A 96 7.03 -6.19 -0.31
C PHE A 96 6.02 -6.17 0.83
N ASP A 97 5.43 -5.01 1.06
CA ASP A 97 4.28 -4.86 1.96
C ASP A 97 3.01 -5.39 1.28
N THR A 98 2.26 -6.25 1.97
CA THR A 98 0.98 -6.79 1.46
C THR A 98 -0.19 -5.98 1.99
N VAL A 99 -0.96 -5.38 1.09
CA VAL A 99 -2.12 -4.54 1.41
C VAL A 99 -3.38 -5.16 0.79
N PHE A 100 -4.36 -5.51 1.61
CA PHE A 100 -5.68 -5.92 1.13
C PHE A 100 -6.65 -4.74 1.13
N VAL A 101 -7.33 -4.54 0.00
CA VAL A 101 -8.43 -3.59 -0.14
C VAL A 101 -9.70 -4.39 -0.33
N ILE A 102 -10.57 -4.40 0.68
CA ILE A 102 -11.74 -5.26 0.74
C ILE A 102 -12.98 -4.45 0.41
N ASP A 103 -13.71 -4.91 -0.59
CA ASP A 103 -15.05 -4.43 -0.87
C ASP A 103 -15.97 -4.80 0.30
N ASP A 104 -16.49 -3.77 0.96
CA ASP A 104 -17.53 -3.86 1.98
C ASP A 104 -18.82 -3.19 1.50
N SER A 105 -19.06 -3.11 0.19
CA SER A 105 -20.32 -2.64 -0.39
C SER A 105 -21.48 -3.58 -0.04
N GLY A 106 -22.72 -3.13 -0.30
CA GLY A 106 -23.91 -3.93 -0.02
C GLY A 106 -23.97 -5.27 -0.75
N SER A 107 -23.38 -5.39 -1.95
CA SER A 107 -23.40 -6.63 -2.76
C SER A 107 -22.64 -7.78 -2.11
N MET A 108 -21.59 -7.46 -1.34
CA MET A 108 -20.75 -8.43 -0.64
C MET A 108 -21.48 -9.18 0.47
N GLY A 109 -22.68 -8.73 0.88
CA GLY A 109 -23.47 -9.32 1.94
C GLY A 109 -23.66 -10.84 1.81
N GLY A 110 -23.51 -11.55 2.93
CA GLY A 110 -23.72 -13.00 2.98
C GLY A 110 -22.47 -13.79 2.60
N ARG A 111 -22.54 -14.56 1.50
CA ARG A 111 -21.51 -15.57 1.18
C ARG A 111 -20.17 -14.95 0.83
N SER A 112 -20.13 -13.95 -0.05
CA SER A 112 -18.89 -13.29 -0.48
C SER A 112 -18.12 -12.74 0.72
N TRP A 113 -18.81 -12.03 1.63
CA TRP A 113 -18.20 -11.50 2.86
C TRP A 113 -17.57 -12.58 3.75
N CYS A 114 -18.28 -13.68 3.99
CA CYS A 114 -17.75 -14.80 4.77
C CYS A 114 -16.55 -15.46 4.09
N GLU A 115 -16.61 -15.66 2.78
CA GLU A 115 -15.51 -16.23 1.99
C GLU A 115 -14.25 -15.38 2.06
N VAL A 116 -14.38 -14.06 1.94
CA VAL A 116 -13.23 -13.13 2.06
C VAL A 116 -12.65 -13.15 3.47
N ARG A 117 -13.50 -13.12 4.51
CA ARG A 117 -13.05 -13.26 5.90
C ARG A 117 -12.23 -14.53 6.09
N ASP A 118 -12.79 -15.67 5.71
CA ASP A 118 -12.18 -16.99 5.95
C ASP A 118 -10.85 -17.13 5.21
N ALA A 119 -10.76 -16.56 4.00
CA ALA A 119 -9.52 -16.56 3.27
C ALA A 119 -8.46 -15.62 3.87
N LEU A 120 -8.85 -14.45 4.39
CA LEU A 120 -7.91 -13.57 5.11
C LEU A 120 -7.40 -14.21 6.40
N LEU A 121 -8.28 -14.89 7.15
CA LEU A 121 -7.89 -15.66 8.35
C LEU A 121 -6.82 -16.70 8.02
N ALA A 122 -6.96 -17.36 6.88
CA ALA A 122 -6.05 -18.42 6.48
C ALA A 122 -4.74 -17.90 5.87
N ILE A 123 -4.73 -16.77 5.17
CA ILE A 123 -3.51 -16.22 4.56
C ILE A 123 -2.67 -15.41 5.55
N THR A 124 -3.27 -14.79 6.56
CA THR A 124 -2.55 -13.92 7.52
C THR A 124 -1.34 -14.64 8.14
N PRO A 125 -1.44 -15.87 8.66
CA PRO A 125 -0.28 -16.59 9.21
C PRO A 125 0.84 -16.78 8.20
N ILE A 126 0.50 -17.02 6.93
CA ILE A 126 1.45 -17.22 5.82
C ILE A 126 2.16 -15.90 5.50
N CYS A 127 1.42 -14.79 5.38
CA CYS A 127 2.06 -13.50 5.18
C CYS A 127 2.99 -13.16 6.35
N THR A 128 2.51 -13.32 7.59
CA THR A 128 3.27 -12.92 8.79
C THR A 128 4.49 -13.79 9.10
N SER A 129 4.58 -15.01 8.55
CA SER A 129 5.78 -15.85 8.70
C SER A 129 6.95 -15.36 7.85
N HIS A 130 6.68 -14.59 6.79
CA HIS A 130 7.70 -14.06 5.88
C HIS A 130 7.81 -12.52 5.96
N ASP A 131 6.76 -11.85 6.40
CA ASP A 131 6.73 -10.41 6.64
C ASP A 131 6.38 -10.09 8.10
N PRO A 132 7.38 -9.84 8.96
CA PRO A 132 7.15 -9.61 10.38
C PRO A 132 6.35 -8.35 10.71
N ASP A 133 6.27 -7.39 9.78
CA ASP A 133 5.50 -6.16 10.00
C ASP A 133 3.98 -6.42 9.90
N GLY A 134 3.54 -7.42 9.14
CA GLY A 134 2.18 -7.93 9.05
C GLY A 134 1.52 -7.66 7.70
N ILE A 135 0.19 -7.59 7.69
CA ILE A 135 -0.58 -7.12 6.53
C ILE A 135 -1.34 -5.85 6.88
N ASP A 136 -1.61 -5.02 5.88
CA ASP A 136 -2.52 -3.90 6.02
C ASP A 136 -3.86 -4.22 5.36
N VAL A 137 -4.97 -3.82 5.98
CA VAL A 137 -6.33 -4.03 5.48
C VAL A 137 -7.07 -2.70 5.43
N TYR A 138 -7.61 -2.37 4.26
CA TYR A 138 -8.48 -1.22 4.02
C TYR A 138 -9.82 -1.70 3.48
N PHE A 139 -10.92 -1.06 3.89
CA PHE A 139 -12.24 -1.30 3.30
C PHE A 139 -12.62 -0.16 2.36
N LEU A 140 -13.44 -0.41 1.34
CA LEU A 140 -13.86 0.63 0.39
C LEU A 140 -14.68 1.74 1.07
N ASN A 141 -15.63 1.36 1.93
CA ASN A 141 -16.55 2.27 2.60
C ASN A 141 -16.13 2.51 4.05
N HIS A 142 -15.87 1.44 4.81
CA HIS A 142 -15.53 1.54 6.22
C HIS A 142 -14.17 2.19 6.46
N LYS A 143 -14.13 3.05 7.47
CA LYS A 143 -12.97 3.85 7.86
C LYS A 143 -12.64 3.59 9.32
N SER A 144 -11.45 3.04 9.58
CA SER A 144 -10.92 2.96 10.95
C SER A 144 -10.58 4.36 11.48
N GLY A 145 -10.29 4.47 12.78
CA GLY A 145 -9.77 5.70 13.39
C GLY A 145 -8.26 5.93 13.18
N ALA A 146 -7.57 5.08 12.43
CA ALA A 146 -6.12 5.15 12.26
C ALA A 146 -5.71 6.38 11.43
N ARG A 147 -4.66 7.09 11.87
CA ARG A 147 -4.18 8.30 11.18
C ARG A 147 -3.30 8.01 9.96
N GLY A 148 -2.85 6.77 9.77
CA GLY A 148 -1.85 6.41 8.77
C GLY A 148 -0.42 6.77 9.20
N SER A 149 0.53 6.64 8.27
CA SER A 149 1.94 6.96 8.45
C SER A 149 2.47 7.71 7.22
N ALA A 150 3.80 7.85 7.08
CA ALA A 150 4.37 8.46 5.88
C ALA A 150 4.03 7.67 4.60
N THR A 151 3.98 6.34 4.70
CA THR A 151 3.71 5.41 3.59
C THR A 151 2.32 4.78 3.64
N GLN A 152 1.71 4.68 4.84
CA GLN A 152 0.39 4.09 5.02
C GLN A 152 -0.71 5.15 5.02
N ALA A 153 -1.82 4.84 4.38
CA ALA A 153 -2.96 5.73 4.34
C ALA A 153 -3.72 5.77 5.67
N PRO A 154 -4.46 6.86 5.94
CA PRO A 154 -5.38 6.90 7.06
C PRO A 154 -6.56 5.91 6.86
N ASN A 155 -7.25 5.63 7.96
CA ASN A 155 -8.49 4.86 8.00
C ASN A 155 -8.37 3.39 7.55
N GLY A 156 -7.17 2.80 7.67
CA GLY A 156 -6.91 1.38 7.50
C GLY A 156 -6.67 0.66 8.83
N TYR A 157 -6.55 -0.66 8.77
CA TYR A 157 -6.06 -1.50 9.85
C TYR A 157 -4.68 -1.98 9.45
N ASN A 158 -3.66 -1.47 10.14
CA ASN A 158 -2.27 -1.66 9.73
C ASN A 158 -1.58 -2.68 10.62
N ASN A 159 -0.55 -3.33 10.09
CA ASN A 159 0.33 -4.25 10.83
C ASN A 159 -0.44 -5.39 11.53
N ILE A 160 -1.47 -5.92 10.87
CA ILE A 160 -2.25 -7.05 11.36
C ILE A 160 -1.36 -8.29 11.32
N ARG A 161 -1.17 -8.94 12.48
CA ARG A 161 -0.25 -10.08 12.62
C ARG A 161 -0.91 -11.37 13.05
N SER A 162 -2.20 -11.35 13.37
CA SER A 162 -2.90 -12.52 13.87
C SER A 162 -4.27 -12.71 13.21
N PRO A 163 -4.69 -13.97 12.98
CA PRO A 163 -6.06 -14.26 12.55
C PRO A 163 -7.11 -13.72 13.52
N ALA A 164 -6.81 -13.67 14.82
CA ALA A 164 -7.73 -13.12 15.82
C ALA A 164 -8.04 -11.63 15.60
N GLU A 165 -7.06 -10.85 15.13
CA GLU A 165 -7.29 -9.44 14.76
C GLU A 165 -8.17 -9.32 13.53
N VAL A 166 -7.92 -10.11 12.49
CA VAL A 166 -8.78 -10.18 11.29
C VAL A 166 -10.22 -10.51 11.69
N GLN A 167 -10.41 -11.53 12.53
CA GLN A 167 -11.73 -11.94 13.01
C GLN A 167 -12.47 -10.76 13.68
N ARG A 168 -11.81 -10.05 14.60
CA ARG A 168 -12.41 -8.88 15.28
C ARG A 168 -12.78 -7.76 14.31
N ILE A 169 -11.93 -7.51 13.30
CA ILE A 169 -12.22 -6.50 12.28
C ILE A 169 -13.51 -6.86 11.54
N PHE A 170 -13.63 -8.09 11.04
CA PHE A 170 -14.83 -8.56 10.33
C PHE A 170 -16.07 -8.68 11.22
N GLU A 171 -15.91 -8.87 12.53
CA GLU A 171 -17.01 -8.78 13.49
C GLU A 171 -17.53 -7.34 13.65
N SER A 172 -16.65 -6.33 13.52
CA SER A 172 -16.98 -4.91 13.66
C SER A 172 -17.46 -4.23 12.37
N VAL A 173 -17.09 -4.76 11.20
CA VAL A 173 -17.45 -4.19 9.89
C VAL A 173 -18.64 -4.96 9.29
N ARG A 174 -19.54 -4.24 8.61
CA ARG A 174 -20.71 -4.82 7.93
C ARG A 174 -20.79 -4.32 6.49
N PRO A 175 -21.04 -5.22 5.52
CA PRO A 175 -21.26 -4.84 4.12
C PRO A 175 -22.37 -3.80 3.98
N SER A 176 -22.06 -2.63 3.42
CA SER A 176 -22.97 -1.53 3.15
C SER A 176 -22.34 -0.49 2.21
N GLY A 177 -23.18 0.25 1.48
CA GLY A 177 -22.71 1.32 0.60
C GLY A 177 -22.36 0.86 -0.80
N ALA A 178 -21.57 1.69 -1.49
CA ALA A 178 -21.21 1.57 -2.90
C ALA A 178 -19.84 0.91 -3.06
N THR A 179 -19.30 0.87 -4.28
CA THR A 179 -17.99 0.27 -4.59
C THR A 179 -17.01 1.36 -5.08
N PRO A 180 -16.62 2.34 -4.23
CA PRO A 180 -15.75 3.48 -4.62
C PRO A 180 -14.27 3.08 -4.71
N THR A 181 -13.97 2.18 -5.63
CA THR A 181 -12.65 1.55 -5.83
C THR A 181 -11.58 2.58 -6.15
N GLY A 182 -11.83 3.50 -7.10
CA GLY A 182 -10.86 4.51 -7.51
C GLY A 182 -10.49 5.45 -6.37
N ASN A 183 -11.48 5.98 -5.65
CA ASN A 183 -11.28 6.85 -4.50
C ASN A 183 -10.44 6.16 -3.40
N ARG A 184 -10.71 4.88 -3.12
CA ARG A 184 -9.96 4.16 -2.10
C ARG A 184 -8.52 3.88 -2.54
N LEU A 185 -8.31 3.48 -3.80
CA LEU A 185 -6.97 3.34 -4.37
C LEU A 185 -6.18 4.65 -4.31
N GLN A 186 -6.80 5.78 -4.65
CA GLN A 186 -6.15 7.09 -4.57
C GLN A 186 -5.70 7.41 -3.14
N SER A 187 -6.56 7.13 -2.14
CA SER A 187 -6.23 7.34 -0.73
C SER A 187 -5.02 6.52 -0.28
N ILE A 188 -4.83 5.32 -0.84
CA ILE A 188 -3.75 4.39 -0.48
C ILE A 188 -2.46 4.71 -1.23
N LEU A 189 -2.54 4.95 -2.53
CA LEU A 189 -1.38 5.21 -3.40
C LEU A 189 -0.75 6.58 -3.13
N ASN A 190 -1.55 7.60 -2.81
CA ASN A 190 -1.05 8.96 -2.74
C ASN A 190 -0.02 9.21 -1.62
N PRO A 191 -0.23 8.77 -0.35
CA PRO A 191 0.79 8.89 0.70
C PRO A 191 2.10 8.20 0.33
N TYR A 192 2.01 6.95 -0.16
CA TYR A 192 3.16 6.15 -0.57
C TYR A 192 4.00 6.84 -1.66
N ILE A 193 3.38 7.21 -2.78
CA ILE A 193 4.08 7.86 -3.90
C ILE A 193 4.58 9.26 -3.53
N THR A 194 3.86 9.97 -2.65
CA THR A 194 4.33 11.27 -2.15
C THR A 194 5.54 11.11 -1.23
N ASN A 195 5.58 10.06 -0.41
CA ASN A 195 6.77 9.74 0.38
C ASN A 195 7.97 9.44 -0.50
N MET A 196 7.80 8.68 -1.58
CA MET A 196 8.84 8.45 -2.59
C MET A 196 9.31 9.76 -3.24
N SER A 197 8.38 10.63 -3.61
CA SER A 197 8.69 11.93 -4.23
C SER A 197 9.55 12.82 -3.32
N ARG A 198 9.43 12.67 -1.98
CA ARG A 198 10.23 13.41 -0.99
C ARG A 198 11.63 12.83 -0.79
N HIS A 199 11.88 11.61 -1.22
CA HIS A 199 13.15 10.89 -1.03
C HIS A 199 13.64 10.31 -2.36
N PRO A 200 13.88 11.13 -3.40
CA PRO A 200 14.22 10.65 -4.74
C PRO A 200 15.49 9.80 -4.77
N ASP A 201 16.50 10.14 -3.97
CA ASP A 201 17.76 9.39 -3.87
C ASP A 201 17.63 8.07 -3.07
N GLY A 202 16.50 7.86 -2.41
CA GLY A 202 16.22 6.73 -1.52
C GLY A 202 15.06 5.85 -2.00
N ILE A 203 14.59 6.01 -3.23
CA ILE A 203 13.46 5.23 -3.79
C ILE A 203 13.70 3.72 -3.63
N ASP A 204 14.92 3.24 -3.91
CA ASP A 204 15.29 1.82 -3.79
C ASP A 204 15.27 1.30 -2.34
N SER A 205 15.24 2.19 -1.35
CA SER A 205 15.13 1.83 0.07
C SER A 205 13.68 1.73 0.56
N ILE A 206 12.72 2.19 -0.25
CA ILE A 206 11.29 2.12 0.08
C ILE A 206 10.80 0.74 -0.36
N LYS A 207 10.34 -0.06 0.61
CA LYS A 207 9.81 -1.41 0.38
C LYS A 207 8.66 -1.34 -0.64
N PRO A 208 8.69 -2.14 -1.73
CA PRO A 208 7.59 -2.22 -2.69
C PRO A 208 6.27 -2.59 -2.02
N VAL A 209 5.14 -2.23 -2.63
CA VAL A 209 3.80 -2.56 -2.11
C VAL A 209 3.00 -3.39 -3.11
N ASN A 210 2.32 -4.41 -2.62
CA ASN A 210 1.38 -5.23 -3.39
C ASN A 210 -0.04 -5.05 -2.84
N ILE A 211 -0.88 -4.34 -3.60
CA ILE A 211 -2.27 -4.03 -3.25
C ILE A 211 -3.19 -5.06 -3.89
N ILE A 212 -3.95 -5.80 -3.09
CA ILE A 212 -4.91 -6.81 -3.56
C ILE A 212 -6.32 -6.31 -3.26
N VAL A 213 -7.03 -5.90 -4.32
CA VAL A 213 -8.42 -5.46 -4.26
C VAL A 213 -9.33 -6.67 -4.39
N ILE A 214 -10.14 -6.96 -3.37
CA ILE A 214 -11.09 -8.09 -3.37
C ILE A 214 -12.52 -7.52 -3.48
N THR A 215 -13.24 -7.85 -4.54
CA THR A 215 -14.57 -7.27 -4.83
C THR A 215 -15.49 -8.26 -5.57
N ASP A 216 -16.81 -8.12 -5.39
CA ASP A 216 -17.82 -8.82 -6.20
C ASP A 216 -18.65 -7.88 -7.09
N GLY A 217 -18.29 -6.60 -7.13
CA GLY A 217 -19.10 -5.55 -7.73
C GLY A 217 -18.35 -4.72 -8.77
N VAL A 218 -19.13 -3.95 -9.53
CA VAL A 218 -18.63 -2.96 -10.48
C VAL A 218 -18.21 -1.69 -9.73
N PRO A 219 -17.03 -1.11 -10.00
CA PRO A 219 -16.65 0.18 -9.45
C PRO A 219 -17.73 1.24 -9.70
N THR A 220 -18.07 2.01 -8.66
CA THR A 220 -19.05 3.11 -8.75
C THR A 220 -18.40 4.46 -9.09
N ASP A 221 -17.09 4.45 -9.29
CA ASP A 221 -16.25 5.58 -9.69
C ASP A 221 -15.27 5.11 -10.79
N ASP A 222 -14.28 5.93 -11.11
CA ASP A 222 -13.31 5.67 -12.18
C ASP A 222 -11.94 5.27 -11.59
N PRO A 223 -11.68 3.96 -11.39
CA PRO A 223 -10.38 3.48 -10.94
C PRO A 223 -9.29 3.59 -12.02
N GLU A 224 -9.65 3.54 -13.31
CA GLU A 224 -8.68 3.62 -14.42
C GLU A 224 -7.91 4.94 -14.36
N SER A 225 -8.63 6.07 -14.30
CA SER A 225 -8.00 7.39 -14.24
C SER A 225 -7.04 7.54 -13.05
N ILE A 226 -7.39 6.95 -11.90
CA ILE A 226 -6.54 6.96 -10.70
C ILE A 226 -5.28 6.12 -10.89
N ILE A 227 -5.42 4.91 -11.44
CA ILE A 227 -4.31 4.02 -11.74
C ILE A 227 -3.35 4.68 -12.74
N VAL A 228 -3.88 5.20 -13.85
CA VAL A 228 -3.10 5.87 -14.90
C VAL A 228 -2.37 7.09 -14.34
N HIS A 229 -3.03 7.89 -13.50
CA HIS A 229 -2.40 9.03 -12.84
C HIS A 229 -1.18 8.61 -12.01
N HIS A 230 -1.34 7.59 -11.16
CA HIS A 230 -0.26 7.13 -10.29
C HIS A 230 0.83 6.37 -11.05
N ALA A 231 0.48 5.61 -12.09
CA ALA A 231 1.42 4.95 -12.99
C ALA A 231 2.39 5.95 -13.63
N ARG A 232 1.86 7.02 -14.24
CA ARG A 232 2.67 8.09 -14.84
C ARG A 232 3.54 8.80 -13.81
N ARG A 233 3.05 8.98 -12.58
CA ARG A 233 3.81 9.62 -11.50
C ARG A 233 4.97 8.73 -11.02
N LEU A 234 4.78 7.41 -10.98
CA LEU A 234 5.86 6.46 -10.69
C LEU A 234 6.95 6.49 -11.78
N ASP A 235 6.56 6.60 -13.05
CA ASP A 235 7.51 6.70 -14.17
C ASP A 235 8.32 8.01 -14.13
N GLN A 236 7.68 9.13 -13.79
CA GLN A 236 8.37 10.41 -13.58
C GLN A 236 9.41 10.36 -12.46
N LEU A 237 9.17 9.54 -11.43
CA LEU A 237 10.11 9.31 -10.33
C LEU A 237 11.20 8.28 -10.69
N ASN A 238 11.18 7.71 -11.89
CA ASN A 238 12.01 6.56 -12.29
C ASN A 238 11.88 5.39 -11.30
N ALA A 239 10.70 5.20 -10.71
CA ALA A 239 10.48 4.14 -9.74
C ALA A 239 10.62 2.76 -10.40
N PRO A 240 11.28 1.79 -9.74
CA PRO A 240 11.42 0.43 -10.26
C PRO A 240 10.06 -0.13 -10.71
N PRO A 241 9.95 -0.85 -11.85
CA PRO A 241 8.66 -1.33 -12.38
C PRO A 241 7.78 -2.05 -11.34
N HIS A 242 8.42 -2.79 -10.43
CA HIS A 242 7.77 -3.58 -9.39
C HIS A 242 7.44 -2.83 -8.10
N GLN A 243 7.72 -1.52 -8.02
CA GLN A 243 7.51 -0.73 -6.80
C GLN A 243 6.07 -0.80 -6.28
N VAL A 244 5.09 -0.80 -7.19
CA VAL A 244 3.67 -0.90 -6.86
C VAL A 244 3.04 -2.00 -7.70
N GLY A 245 2.33 -2.91 -7.06
CA GLY A 245 1.41 -3.85 -7.70
C GLY A 245 -0.02 -3.60 -7.27
N ILE A 246 -0.96 -3.72 -8.21
CA ILE A 246 -2.39 -3.72 -7.95
C ILE A 246 -2.94 -4.99 -8.56
N GLN A 247 -3.62 -5.78 -7.76
CA GLN A 247 -4.26 -7.01 -8.20
C GLN A 247 -5.74 -6.95 -7.90
N PHE A 248 -6.57 -7.09 -8.91
CA PHE A 248 -8.00 -7.25 -8.72
C PHE A 248 -8.34 -8.72 -8.59
N PHE A 249 -9.05 -9.05 -7.52
CA PHE A 249 -9.49 -10.39 -7.21
C PHE A 249 -11.01 -10.41 -7.08
N GLN A 250 -11.66 -10.93 -8.12
CA GLN A 250 -13.11 -11.04 -8.11
C GLN A 250 -13.55 -12.21 -7.23
N VAL A 251 -14.49 -11.97 -6.31
CA VAL A 251 -15.23 -13.02 -5.59
C VAL A 251 -16.67 -13.06 -6.08
N GLY A 252 -17.32 -14.21 -5.88
CA GLY A 252 -18.67 -14.43 -6.42
C GLY A 252 -18.68 -14.72 -7.92
N THR A 253 -19.85 -14.53 -8.54
CA THR A 253 -20.09 -14.88 -9.97
C THR A 253 -20.86 -13.78 -10.71
N GLU A 254 -20.74 -12.55 -10.23
CA GLU A 254 -21.39 -11.38 -10.82
C GLU A 254 -20.73 -11.07 -12.17
N GLN A 255 -21.52 -11.05 -13.24
CA GLN A 255 -20.98 -10.92 -14.60
C GLN A 255 -20.54 -9.49 -14.91
N GLY A 256 -21.21 -8.49 -14.34
CA GLY A 256 -20.85 -7.08 -14.46
C GLY A 256 -19.45 -6.81 -13.92
N ALA A 257 -19.11 -7.35 -12.76
CA ALA A 257 -17.81 -7.23 -12.12
C ALA A 257 -16.74 -7.91 -12.98
N SER A 258 -17.03 -9.08 -13.54
CA SER A 258 -16.12 -9.74 -14.50
C SER A 258 -15.89 -8.88 -15.74
N ALA A 259 -16.95 -8.28 -16.30
CA ALA A 259 -16.86 -7.43 -17.48
C ALA A 259 -16.07 -6.14 -17.18
N ALA A 260 -16.38 -5.46 -16.07
CA ALA A 260 -15.74 -4.22 -15.66
C ALA A 260 -14.25 -4.42 -15.34
N LEU A 261 -13.88 -5.54 -14.70
CA LEU A 261 -12.46 -5.85 -14.46
C LEU A 261 -11.73 -6.18 -15.77
N LYS A 262 -12.40 -6.85 -16.72
CA LYS A 262 -11.80 -7.12 -18.03
C LYS A 262 -11.61 -5.84 -18.83
N GLU A 263 -12.61 -4.97 -18.87
CA GLU A 263 -12.55 -3.65 -19.51
C GLU A 263 -11.40 -2.84 -18.92
N LEU A 264 -11.31 -2.76 -17.59
CA LEU A 264 -10.19 -2.10 -16.91
C LEU A 264 -8.82 -2.68 -17.30
N ASP A 265 -8.68 -4.01 -17.40
CA ASP A 265 -7.42 -4.66 -17.81
C ASP A 265 -7.03 -4.33 -19.26
N ASP A 266 -8.01 -4.43 -20.18
CA ASP A 266 -7.82 -4.13 -21.60
C ASP A 266 -7.46 -2.65 -21.81
N ASP A 267 -8.20 -1.72 -21.20
CA ASP A 267 -8.00 -0.28 -21.35
C ASP A 267 -6.62 0.14 -20.81
N LEU A 268 -6.20 -0.38 -19.66
CA LEU A 268 -4.87 -0.11 -19.11
C LEU A 268 -3.75 -0.66 -20.01
N ALA A 269 -3.96 -1.80 -20.66
CA ALA A 269 -2.99 -2.37 -21.60
C ALA A 269 -2.85 -1.51 -22.87
N GLU A 270 -3.94 -0.92 -23.36
CA GLU A 270 -3.95 -0.04 -24.53
C GLU A 270 -3.25 1.31 -24.28
N LEU A 271 -3.32 1.83 -23.06
CA LEU A 271 -2.75 3.13 -22.68
C LEU A 271 -1.21 3.14 -22.58
N GLY A 272 -0.56 1.97 -22.67
CA GLY A 272 0.90 1.85 -22.67
C GLY A 272 1.56 2.34 -21.37
N ILE A 273 0.83 2.31 -20.26
CA ILE A 273 1.40 2.60 -18.94
C ILE A 273 2.29 1.44 -18.47
N ARG A 274 3.09 1.67 -17.43
CA ARG A 274 3.84 0.61 -16.76
C ARG A 274 2.91 -0.55 -16.35
N ASP A 275 3.40 -1.78 -16.56
CA ASP A 275 2.75 -3.01 -16.15
C ASP A 275 2.76 -3.13 -14.62
N MET A 276 1.65 -2.71 -14.00
CA MET A 276 1.49 -2.72 -12.54
C MET A 276 0.16 -3.30 -12.06
N VAL A 277 -0.80 -3.51 -12.97
CA VAL A 277 -2.13 -4.05 -12.67
C VAL A 277 -2.26 -5.46 -13.23
N ASP A 278 -2.81 -6.38 -12.44
CA ASP A 278 -3.20 -7.73 -12.87
C ASP A 278 -4.64 -8.00 -12.42
N THR A 279 -5.47 -8.62 -13.26
CA THR A 279 -6.84 -9.05 -12.89
C THR A 279 -6.94 -10.57 -12.78
N VAL A 280 -7.59 -11.08 -11.73
CA VAL A 280 -7.85 -12.51 -11.53
C VAL A 280 -9.28 -12.72 -11.06
N THR A 281 -10.04 -13.50 -11.82
CA THR A 281 -11.41 -13.89 -11.44
C THR A 281 -11.41 -15.23 -10.72
N TRP A 282 -11.94 -15.29 -9.50
CA TRP A 282 -12.31 -16.55 -8.86
C TRP A 282 -13.80 -16.82 -9.03
N SER A 283 -14.11 -17.83 -9.84
CA SER A 283 -15.48 -18.31 -10.04
C SER A 283 -15.65 -19.72 -9.50
N THR A 284 -16.66 -19.90 -8.64
CA THR A 284 -17.11 -21.20 -8.12
C THR A 284 -17.89 -22.02 -9.16
N THR A 285 -18.13 -21.47 -10.36
CA THR A 285 -18.87 -22.14 -11.46
C THR A 285 -17.97 -22.69 -12.56
N THR A 286 -16.67 -22.35 -12.57
CA THR A 286 -15.69 -22.94 -13.51
C THR A 286 -15.50 -24.44 -13.24
N SER A 287 -15.26 -25.23 -14.29
CA SER A 287 -15.19 -26.70 -14.23
C SER A 287 -14.19 -27.26 -13.22
N SER A 288 -13.14 -26.51 -12.87
CA SER A 288 -12.12 -26.85 -11.86
C SER A 288 -12.50 -26.53 -10.41
N ASN A 289 -13.50 -25.65 -10.21
CA ASN A 289 -13.86 -25.07 -8.90
C ASN A 289 -15.34 -25.25 -8.53
N ARG A 290 -16.07 -26.07 -9.30
CA ARG A 290 -17.50 -26.34 -9.09
C ARG A 290 -17.77 -26.83 -7.66
N GLY A 291 -18.44 -26.02 -6.86
CA GLY A 291 -18.79 -26.33 -5.47
C GLY A 291 -17.66 -26.14 -4.43
N LYS A 292 -16.52 -25.55 -4.80
CA LYS A 292 -15.46 -25.17 -3.86
C LYS A 292 -15.70 -23.75 -3.35
N SER A 293 -15.63 -23.56 -2.03
CA SER A 293 -15.51 -22.23 -1.44
C SER A 293 -14.20 -21.58 -1.84
N LEU A 294 -14.14 -20.25 -1.79
CA LEU A 294 -12.90 -19.50 -1.92
C LEU A 294 -11.88 -20.03 -0.90
N SER A 295 -10.88 -20.78 -1.36
CA SER A 295 -9.87 -21.35 -0.47
C SER A 295 -8.73 -20.38 -0.26
N ALA A 296 -8.08 -20.49 0.90
CA ALA A 296 -6.81 -19.83 1.19
C ALA A 296 -5.80 -20.03 0.06
N ASP A 297 -5.71 -21.25 -0.48
CA ASP A 297 -4.81 -21.59 -1.60
C ASP A 297 -5.12 -20.80 -2.87
N SER A 298 -6.37 -20.38 -3.06
CA SER A 298 -6.79 -19.63 -4.25
C SER A 298 -6.40 -18.17 -4.16
N ILE A 299 -6.66 -17.53 -3.01
CA ILE A 299 -6.15 -16.18 -2.73
C ILE A 299 -4.64 -16.19 -2.69
N LEU A 300 -4.03 -17.21 -2.10
CA LEU A 300 -2.59 -17.34 -2.07
C LEU A 300 -2.02 -17.54 -3.47
N LYS A 301 -2.62 -18.38 -4.32
CA LYS A 301 -2.20 -18.50 -5.73
C LYS A 301 -2.33 -17.18 -6.50
N VAL A 302 -3.30 -16.35 -6.14
CA VAL A 302 -3.49 -15.00 -6.71
C VAL A 302 -2.36 -14.08 -6.24
N VAL A 303 -2.17 -13.96 -4.93
CA VAL A 303 -1.06 -13.21 -4.30
C VAL A 303 0.28 -13.65 -4.87
N LEU A 304 0.47 -14.96 -5.05
CA LEU A 304 1.68 -15.53 -5.62
C LEU A 304 1.78 -15.27 -7.14
N GLY A 305 0.69 -15.45 -7.88
CA GLY A 305 0.68 -15.47 -9.34
C GLY A 305 0.96 -14.12 -10.00
N ALA A 306 0.44 -13.01 -9.45
CA ALA A 306 0.75 -11.66 -9.94
C ALA A 306 2.22 -11.31 -9.69
N VAL A 307 2.75 -11.70 -8.53
CA VAL A 307 4.13 -11.42 -8.14
C VAL A 307 5.12 -12.27 -8.95
N VAL A 308 4.85 -13.56 -9.12
CA VAL A 308 5.68 -14.50 -9.91
C VAL A 308 5.83 -14.02 -11.36
N ARG A 309 4.72 -13.65 -12.02
CA ARG A 309 4.75 -13.10 -13.39
C ARG A 309 5.63 -11.85 -13.52
N ARG A 310 5.70 -11.05 -12.47
CA ARG A 310 6.47 -9.80 -12.44
C ARG A 310 7.96 -10.05 -12.22
N ILE A 311 8.31 -11.00 -11.37
CA ILE A 311 9.70 -11.38 -11.12
C ILE A 311 10.26 -12.16 -12.33
N ASP A 312 9.46 -12.99 -13.00
CA ASP A 312 9.89 -13.74 -14.19
C ASP A 312 10.16 -12.83 -15.40
N ARG A 313 9.36 -11.76 -15.60
CA ARG A 313 9.57 -10.75 -16.66
C ARG A 313 10.90 -10.01 -16.54
N LYS A 314 11.47 -9.90 -15.34
CA LYS A 314 12.81 -9.33 -15.08
C LYS A 314 13.96 -10.19 -15.61
N SER A 315 13.77 -11.51 -15.74
CA SER A 315 14.83 -12.40 -16.24
C SER A 315 15.07 -12.25 -17.75
N ILE A 316 14.06 -11.77 -18.50
CA ILE A 316 14.07 -11.71 -19.97
C ILE A 316 14.67 -10.38 -20.49
N SER A 317 14.75 -9.32 -19.67
CA SER A 317 15.19 -7.97 -20.10
C SER A 317 16.68 -7.65 -19.88
N ARG A 318 17.59 -8.64 -19.94
CA ARG A 318 19.04 -8.35 -20.14
C ARG A 318 19.32 -8.21 -21.64
N PRO A 319 19.95 -7.12 -22.12
CA PRO A 319 20.22 -6.94 -23.54
C PRO A 319 21.21 -8.00 -24.03
N ALA A 320 20.93 -8.54 -25.22
CA ALA A 320 21.85 -9.35 -26.00
C ALA A 320 23.24 -8.69 -26.05
N SER A 321 24.25 -9.52 -25.84
CA SER A 321 25.65 -9.18 -25.81
C SER A 321 26.07 -8.21 -26.92
N ARG A 322 26.76 -7.13 -26.51
CA ARG A 322 27.63 -6.31 -27.36
C ARG A 322 28.54 -7.21 -28.20
N ASN A 323 28.35 -7.20 -29.52
CA ASN A 323 29.42 -7.56 -30.45
C ASN A 323 30.56 -6.56 -30.26
N ARG A 324 31.72 -7.06 -29.83
CA ARG A 324 33.00 -6.38 -29.99
C ARG A 324 33.62 -6.82 -31.32
N ASN A 325 34.28 -5.86 -31.97
CA ASN A 325 35.14 -5.97 -33.14
C ASN A 325 35.86 -7.30 -33.31
#